data_AF-A0A2E0KWH2-F1
#
_entry.id   AF-A0A2E0KWH2-F1
#
_cell.length_a   1.000
_cell.length_b   1.000
_cell.length_c   1.000
_cell.angle_alpha   90.00
_cell.angle_beta   90.00
_cell.angle_gamma   90.00
#
_symmetry.space_group_name_H-M   'P 1'
#
loop_
_entity.id
_entity.type
_entity.pdbx_description
1 polymer ?
#
loop_
_entity_poly.entity_id
_entity_poly.type
_entity_poly.pdbx_seq_one_letter_code
_entity_poly.pdbx_strand_id
1 'polypeptide(L)'
;MILSDVWARGTLESLKRKGNGQVITAEQVFAELRQERDRLRDQLADARKQIAVLEHRLSIYEATGGHDRLVNMTEAAQMLKVHPSTISRWVAAGHFKLYHDSGAKPLIYASSLIRPEPKKRGRKKP
;
A
#
# COMPACT_ATOMS: atom_id res chain seq x y z
N MET A 1 -0.37 -28.82 26.74
CA MET A 1 0.83 -28.64 27.61
C MET A 1 2.05 -29.30 26.97
N ILE A 2 2.51 -28.80 25.80
CA ILE A 2 3.59 -29.45 24.99
C ILE A 2 4.61 -28.40 24.44
N LEU A 3 4.26 -27.11 24.44
CA LEU A 3 5.13 -26.04 23.90
C LEU A 3 6.33 -25.67 24.80
N SER A 4 6.34 -26.06 26.07
CA SER A 4 7.44 -25.78 27.00
C SER A 4 8.69 -26.64 26.76
N ASP A 5 8.52 -27.88 26.29
CA ASP A 5 9.63 -28.85 26.16
C ASP A 5 10.50 -28.62 24.92
N VAL A 6 9.93 -28.08 23.86
CA VAL A 6 10.65 -27.81 22.60
C VAL A 6 11.58 -26.60 22.76
N TRP A 7 11.14 -25.59 23.51
CA TRP A 7 11.93 -24.39 23.77
C TRP A 7 13.08 -24.65 24.76
N ALA A 8 12.86 -25.53 25.75
CA ALA A 8 13.89 -25.97 26.69
C ALA A 8 15.01 -26.80 26.03
N ARG A 9 14.68 -27.66 25.05
CA ARG A 9 15.69 -28.45 24.31
C ARG A 9 16.55 -27.60 23.38
N GLY A 10 15.96 -26.61 22.69
CA GLY A 10 16.71 -25.72 21.78
C GLY A 10 17.71 -24.79 22.47
N THR A 11 17.38 -24.35 23.69
CA THR A 11 18.27 -23.52 24.53
C THR A 11 19.42 -24.35 25.13
N LEU A 12 19.15 -25.57 25.58
CA LEU A 12 20.17 -26.52 26.07
C LEU A 12 21.18 -26.94 24.97
N GLU A 13 20.75 -27.11 23.72
CA GLU A 13 21.69 -27.39 22.62
C GLU A 13 22.52 -26.17 22.22
N SER A 14 21.97 -24.96 22.29
CA SER A 14 22.70 -23.72 22.01
C SER A 14 23.78 -23.43 23.06
N LEU A 15 23.53 -23.81 24.32
CA LEU A 15 24.49 -23.78 25.44
C LEU A 15 25.70 -24.70 25.21
N LYS A 16 25.51 -25.82 24.51
CA LYS A 16 26.57 -26.82 24.28
C LYS A 16 27.46 -26.50 23.06
N ARG A 17 27.00 -25.62 22.15
CA ARG A 17 27.67 -25.30 20.87
C ARG A 17 28.51 -24.01 20.86
N LYS A 18 28.46 -23.16 21.90
CA LYS A 18 29.45 -22.07 22.07
C LYS A 18 30.78 -22.68 22.52
N GLY A 19 31.53 -23.21 21.56
CA GLY A 19 32.81 -23.90 21.74
C GLY A 19 33.90 -22.99 22.28
N ASN A 20 34.00 -22.92 23.62
CA ASN A 20 35.20 -22.52 24.37
C ASN A 20 34.98 -22.69 25.89
N GLY A 21 34.56 -23.87 26.37
CA GLY A 21 34.62 -24.24 27.79
C GLY A 21 33.93 -23.32 28.83
N GLN A 22 33.20 -22.29 28.41
CA GLN A 22 32.50 -21.38 29.30
C GLN A 22 31.15 -22.01 29.66
N VAL A 23 31.01 -22.42 30.92
CA VAL A 23 29.71 -22.75 31.52
C VAL A 23 28.92 -21.45 31.57
N ILE A 24 28.04 -21.24 30.58
CA ILE A 24 27.10 -20.12 30.61
C ILE A 24 26.12 -20.43 31.74
N THR A 25 26.10 -19.59 32.77
CA THR A 25 25.23 -19.81 33.92
C THR A 25 23.77 -19.57 33.51
N ALA A 26 22.83 -20.21 34.21
CA ALA A 26 21.41 -19.97 33.98
C ALA A 26 21.08 -18.46 34.07
N GLU A 27 21.77 -17.72 34.95
CA GLU A 27 21.65 -16.28 35.09
C GLU A 27 22.05 -15.50 33.83
N GLN A 28 23.12 -15.90 33.14
CA GLN A 28 23.53 -15.27 31.88
C GLN A 28 22.49 -15.49 30.79
N VAL A 29 21.93 -16.70 30.69
CA VAL A 29 20.84 -16.99 29.75
C VAL A 29 19.59 -16.18 30.08
N PHE A 30 19.22 -16.08 31.36
CA PHE A 30 18.09 -15.25 31.77
C PHE A 30 18.34 -13.75 31.53
N ALA A 31 19.57 -13.29 31.66
CA ALA A 31 19.94 -11.91 31.35
C ALA A 31 19.81 -11.62 29.84
N GLU A 32 20.32 -12.51 28.98
CA GLU A 32 20.18 -12.42 27.52
C GLU A 32 18.69 -12.44 27.11
N LEU A 33 17.89 -13.33 27.69
CA LEU A 33 16.45 -13.41 27.41
C LEU A 33 15.68 -12.17 27.86
N ARG A 34 16.06 -11.54 28.99
CA ARG A 34 15.47 -10.27 29.42
C ARG A 34 15.80 -9.14 28.45
N GLN A 35 17.06 -9.04 28.04
CA GLN A 35 17.49 -8.05 27.05
C GLN A 35 16.73 -8.22 25.73
N GLU A 36 16.60 -9.46 25.25
CA GLU A 36 15.88 -9.71 24.00
C GLU A 36 14.39 -9.44 24.13
N ARG A 37 13.76 -9.80 25.26
CA ARG A 37 12.36 -9.42 25.54
C ARG A 37 12.16 -7.91 25.53
N ASP A 38 13.07 -7.17 26.17
CA ASP A 38 12.96 -5.71 26.27
C ASP A 38 13.16 -5.06 24.90
N ARG A 39 14.13 -5.56 24.11
CA ARG A 39 14.31 -5.16 22.71
C ARG A 39 13.07 -5.42 21.85
N LEU A 40 12.47 -6.61 21.95
CA LEU A 40 11.25 -6.95 21.21
C LEU A 40 10.07 -6.07 21.65
N ARG A 41 10.01 -5.70 22.92
CA ARG A 41 9.00 -4.78 23.45
C ARG A 41 9.13 -3.38 22.86
N ASP A 42 10.36 -2.88 22.76
CA ASP A 42 10.64 -1.59 22.13
C ASP A 42 10.31 -1.61 20.64
N GLN A 43 10.70 -2.68 19.93
CA GLN A 43 10.35 -2.87 18.52
C GLN A 43 8.82 -2.92 18.31
N LEU A 44 8.09 -3.60 19.20
CA LEU A 44 6.62 -3.62 19.13
C LEU A 44 6.02 -2.24 19.37
N ALA A 45 6.58 -1.46 20.30
CA ALA A 45 6.14 -0.09 20.55
C ALA A 45 6.35 0.81 19.32
N ASP A 46 7.49 0.69 18.64
CA ASP A 46 7.77 1.45 17.43
C ASP A 46 6.95 1.00 16.24
N ALA A 47 6.75 -0.30 16.05
CA ALA A 47 5.86 -0.83 15.02
C ALA A 47 4.42 -0.33 15.22
N ARG A 48 3.94 -0.28 16.47
CA ARG A 48 2.61 0.29 16.78
C ARG A 48 2.50 1.77 16.41
N LYS A 49 3.54 2.57 16.66
CA LYS A 49 3.58 3.98 16.22
C LYS A 49 3.53 4.09 14.69
N GLN A 50 4.28 3.23 13.98
CA GLN A 50 4.28 3.22 12.52
C GLN A 50 2.92 2.84 11.95
N ILE A 51 2.26 1.82 12.52
CA ILE A 51 0.90 1.43 12.15
C ILE A 51 -0.05 2.60 12.33
N ALA A 52 -0.04 3.28 13.49
CA ALA A 52 -0.91 4.43 13.73
C ALA A 52 -0.69 5.57 12.71
N VAL A 53 0.55 5.83 12.31
CA VAL A 53 0.87 6.82 11.26
C VAL A 53 0.32 6.37 9.91
N LEU A 54 0.47 5.09 9.55
CA LEU A 54 -0.04 4.56 8.28
C LEU A 54 -1.57 4.55 8.25
N GLU A 55 -2.23 4.18 9.33
CA GLU A 55 -3.68 4.25 9.48
C GLU A 55 -4.18 5.68 9.34
N HIS A 56 -3.51 6.64 9.97
CA HIS A 56 -3.86 8.06 9.82
C HIS A 56 -3.69 8.53 8.36
N ARG A 57 -2.60 8.14 7.70
CA ARG A 57 -2.39 8.45 6.27
C ARG A 57 -3.46 7.81 5.39
N LEU A 58 -3.79 6.54 5.62
CA LEU A 58 -4.85 5.83 4.91
C LEU A 58 -6.19 6.51 5.10
N SER A 59 -6.53 6.92 6.33
CA SER A 59 -7.75 7.67 6.61
C SER A 59 -7.80 8.98 5.83
N ILE A 60 -6.69 9.72 5.75
CA ILE A 60 -6.61 10.93 4.91
C ILE A 60 -6.80 10.57 3.43
N TYR A 61 -6.15 9.53 2.93
CA TYR A 61 -6.33 9.07 1.55
C TYR A 61 -7.79 8.70 1.27
N GLU A 62 -8.44 7.90 2.12
CA GLU A 62 -9.84 7.52 1.98
C GLU A 62 -10.78 8.73 2.04
N ALA A 63 -10.60 9.64 3.01
CA ALA A 63 -11.41 10.85 3.17
C ALA A 63 -11.26 11.85 2.01
N THR A 64 -10.08 11.88 1.37
CA THR A 64 -9.82 12.69 0.16
C THR A 64 -10.24 11.99 -1.13
N GLY A 65 -10.94 10.85 -1.04
CA GLY A 65 -11.46 10.13 -2.20
C GLY A 65 -10.44 9.19 -2.83
N GLY A 66 -9.60 8.54 -2.02
CA GLY A 66 -8.45 7.68 -2.33
C GLY A 66 -8.67 6.47 -3.23
N HIS A 67 -9.79 6.44 -3.93
CA HIS A 67 -9.92 5.70 -5.17
C HIS A 67 -10.10 6.73 -6.27
N ASP A 68 -8.98 7.05 -6.93
CA ASP A 68 -9.07 7.45 -8.31
C ASP A 68 -9.60 6.24 -9.09
N ARG A 69 -10.93 6.07 -9.05
CA ARG A 69 -11.61 4.90 -9.58
C ARG A 69 -11.37 4.89 -11.07
N LEU A 70 -10.78 3.82 -11.56
CA LEU A 70 -10.71 3.56 -12.99
C LEU A 70 -12.12 3.26 -13.49
N VAL A 71 -12.58 4.08 -14.43
CA VAL A 71 -13.87 3.96 -15.08
C VAL A 71 -13.67 3.71 -16.57
N ASN A 72 -14.55 2.91 -17.15
CA ASN A 72 -14.55 2.72 -18.60
C ASN A 72 -15.18 3.94 -19.31
N MET A 73 -15.08 3.98 -20.65
CA MET A 73 -15.61 5.10 -21.45
C MET A 73 -17.11 5.34 -21.27
N THR A 74 -17.90 4.29 -21.06
CA THR A 74 -19.36 4.40 -20.87
C THR A 74 -19.68 5.02 -19.52
N GLU A 75 -19.01 4.57 -18.47
CA GLU A 75 -19.14 5.12 -17.12
C GLU A 75 -18.68 6.59 -17.09
N ALA A 76 -17.55 6.92 -17.72
CA ALA A 76 -17.05 8.29 -17.83
C ALA A 76 -18.06 9.21 -18.56
N ALA A 77 -18.70 8.70 -19.61
CA ALA A 77 -19.72 9.43 -20.36
C ALA A 77 -20.96 9.73 -19.51
N GLN A 78 -21.41 8.75 -18.71
CA GLN A 78 -22.52 8.92 -17.77
C GLN A 78 -22.20 9.97 -16.70
N MET A 79 -21.00 9.89 -16.09
CA MET A 79 -20.56 10.84 -15.07
C MET A 79 -20.53 12.29 -15.59
N LEU A 80 -20.04 12.47 -16.82
CA LEU A 80 -19.95 13.79 -17.46
C LEU A 80 -21.23 14.21 -18.19
N LYS A 81 -22.27 13.36 -18.20
CA LYS A 81 -23.53 13.57 -18.94
C LYS A 81 -23.29 13.91 -20.41
N VAL A 82 -22.37 13.20 -21.06
CA VAL A 82 -22.06 13.33 -22.49
C VAL A 82 -22.22 11.99 -23.21
N HIS A 83 -22.25 12.01 -24.54
CA HIS A 83 -22.26 10.77 -25.32
C HIS A 83 -20.86 10.08 -25.29
N PRO A 84 -20.76 8.73 -25.25
CA PRO A 84 -19.47 8.02 -25.24
C PRO A 84 -18.50 8.40 -26.37
N SER A 85 -19.02 8.75 -27.55
CA SER A 85 -18.20 9.27 -28.67
C SER A 85 -17.50 10.59 -28.36
N THR A 86 -18.05 11.40 -27.46
CA THR A 86 -17.42 12.65 -26.98
C THR A 86 -16.21 12.33 -26.11
N ILE A 87 -16.35 11.36 -25.21
CA ILE A 87 -15.24 10.85 -24.39
C ILE A 87 -14.14 10.28 -25.29
N SER A 88 -14.51 9.42 -26.25
CA SER A 88 -13.57 8.85 -27.22
C SER A 88 -12.79 9.93 -27.99
N ARG A 89 -13.47 11.01 -28.42
CA ARG A 89 -12.83 12.16 -29.07
C ARG A 89 -11.88 12.91 -28.13
N TRP A 90 -12.26 13.09 -26.87
CA TRP A 90 -11.39 13.75 -25.89
C TRP A 90 -10.16 12.92 -25.54
N VAL A 91 -10.31 11.60 -25.44
CA VAL A 91 -9.21 10.64 -25.32
C VAL A 91 -8.26 10.75 -26.51
N ALA A 92 -8.78 10.69 -27.75
CA ALA A 92 -7.98 10.81 -28.96
C ALA A 92 -7.27 12.17 -29.08
N ALA A 93 -7.84 13.22 -28.49
CA ALA A 93 -7.24 14.55 -28.42
C ALA A 93 -6.22 14.71 -27.26
N GLY A 94 -6.02 13.68 -26.43
CA GLY A 94 -5.06 13.68 -25.34
C GLY A 94 -5.53 14.37 -24.05
N HIS A 95 -6.84 14.58 -23.89
CA HIS A 95 -7.39 15.23 -22.68
C HIS A 95 -7.43 14.31 -21.44
N PHE A 96 -7.38 13.00 -21.64
CA PHE A 96 -7.38 12.03 -20.54
C PHE A 96 -6.18 11.10 -20.67
N LYS A 97 -5.63 10.71 -19.52
CA LYS A 97 -4.62 9.66 -19.45
C LYS A 97 -5.33 8.31 -19.46
N LEU A 98 -4.98 7.48 -20.43
CA LEU A 98 -5.49 6.12 -20.54
C LEU A 98 -4.64 5.15 -19.72
N TYR A 99 -5.32 4.20 -19.10
CA TYR A 99 -4.73 3.02 -18.47
C TYR A 99 -5.19 1.78 -19.22
N HIS A 100 -4.22 0.99 -19.67
CA HIS A 100 -4.46 -0.29 -20.32
C HIS A 100 -4.11 -1.38 -19.31
N ASP A 101 -5.12 -2.06 -18.79
CA ASP A 101 -4.90 -3.36 -18.15
C ASP A 101 -4.69 -4.40 -19.27
N SER A 102 -3.82 -5.37 -19.04
CA SER A 102 -3.29 -6.25 -20.09
C SER A 102 -4.42 -7.03 -20.81
N GLY A 103 -4.82 -6.53 -21.98
CA GLY A 103 -5.91 -7.10 -22.79
C GLY A 103 -7.31 -6.54 -22.53
N ALA A 104 -7.47 -5.59 -21.61
CA ALA A 104 -8.75 -4.97 -21.29
C ALA A 104 -9.04 -3.69 -22.10
N LYS A 105 -10.30 -3.25 -22.06
CA LYS A 105 -10.72 -1.94 -22.62
C LYS A 105 -10.00 -0.80 -21.88
N PRO A 106 -9.68 0.31 -22.57
CA PRO A 106 -9.01 1.44 -21.96
C PRO A 106 -9.83 2.04 -20.81
N LEU A 107 -9.16 2.28 -19.69
CA LEU A 107 -9.73 2.87 -18.48
C LEU A 107 -9.23 4.30 -18.27
N ILE A 108 -10.06 5.13 -17.64
CA ILE A 108 -9.79 6.54 -17.34
C ILE A 108 -9.99 6.74 -15.84
N TYR A 109 -9.13 7.53 -15.23
CA TYR A 109 -9.29 7.94 -13.84
C TYR A 109 -10.50 8.85 -13.67
N ALA A 110 -11.44 8.48 -12.80
CA ALA A 110 -12.60 9.29 -12.49
C ALA A 110 -12.23 10.69 -12.02
N SER A 111 -11.12 10.86 -11.29
CA SER A 111 -10.62 12.17 -10.85
C SER A 111 -10.18 13.06 -12.02
N SER A 112 -9.75 12.45 -13.13
CA SER A 112 -9.28 13.16 -14.32
C SER A 112 -10.42 13.62 -15.23
N LEU A 113 -11.67 13.27 -14.91
CA LEU A 113 -12.87 13.65 -15.66
C LEU A 113 -13.22 15.13 -15.42
N ILE A 114 -12.38 16.01 -15.93
CA ILE A 114 -12.67 17.44 -16.05
C ILE A 114 -13.10 17.68 -17.48
N ARG A 115 -14.27 18.30 -17.68
CA ARG A 115 -14.76 18.64 -19.02
C ARG A 115 -13.74 19.58 -19.68
N PRO A 116 -13.05 19.15 -20.76
CA PRO A 116 -12.11 20.02 -21.43
C PRO A 116 -12.85 21.19 -22.08
N GLU A 117 -12.30 22.40 -21.97
CA GLU A 117 -12.89 23.55 -22.63
C GLU A 117 -12.95 23.32 -24.14
N PRO A 118 -14.07 23.68 -24.79
CA PRO A 118 -14.18 23.57 -26.23
C PRO A 118 -13.08 24.45 -26.86
N LYS A 119 -12.13 23.83 -27.56
CA LYS A 119 -11.18 24.56 -28.40
C LYS A 119 -12.00 25.47 -29.33
N LYS A 120 -11.90 26.79 -29.13
CA LYS A 120 -12.53 27.79 -30.01
C LYS A 120 -12.04 27.49 -31.42
N ARG A 121 -12.88 26.86 -32.24
CA ARG A 121 -12.55 26.64 -33.65
C ARG A 121 -12.40 28.02 -34.26
N GLY A 122 -11.16 28.39 -34.60
CA GLY A 122 -10.89 29.58 -35.37
C GLY A 122 -11.75 29.52 -36.62
N ARG A 123 -12.76 30.41 -36.68
CA ARG A 123 -13.63 30.55 -37.84
C ARG A 123 -12.71 31.01 -38.97
N LYS A 124 -12.37 30.12 -39.91
CA LYS A 124 -11.77 30.56 -41.19
C LYS A 124 -12.80 31.51 -41.81
N LYS A 125 -12.48 32.81 -41.83
CA LYS A 125 -13.27 33.78 -42.59
C LYS A 125 -13.19 33.38 -44.08
N PRO A 126 -14.31 33.47 -44.81
CA PRO A 126 -14.33 33.24 -46.25
C PRO A 126 -13.41 34.21 -46.98
#